data_AF-N9A1G0-F1
#
_entry.id   AF-N9A1G0-F1
#
_cell.length_a   1.000
_cell.length_b   1.000
_cell.length_c   1.000
_cell.angle_alpha   90.00
_cell.angle_beta   90.00
_cell.angle_gamma   90.00
#
_symmetry.space_group_name_H-M   'P 1'
#
loop_
_entity.id
_entity.type
_entity.pdbx_description
1 polymer ?
#
loop_
_entity_poly.entity_id
_entity_poly.type
_entity_poly.pdbx_seq_one_letter_code
_entity_poly.pdbx_strand_id
1 'polypeptide(L)'
;MYNHIKYISLLGLITTTIFLSACGGSSTNSDSSYTPPKVMSEVKTNLKFLNTSLPSAQSTNVDTPVYRYTQIFNKENDQFKISYRLEFDFNIDTNTLYRLEAHYDQLVNSIPYSIKLIEFKKNGQELTYNKEFYCSEEDNPCTNIINSINMRTGQAKLKFNNLLLTKSSWSDGQLNTITLAGYVEGTLTEAPTNVQLTTSQNHELKWSTNPSSQESFSVISDYHQLDFTNHNEATLHLGDGSFWEAWGYILIKNNQVNSFYYQPASSAGLTLFFSCTPQSTPCRNTSYNSNNYEVIFSNTKVDSTLLGIGYLNGSTGL
;
A
#
# COMPACT_ATOMS: atom_id res chain seq x y z
N MET A 1 22.29 -46.77 -56.22
CA MET A 1 21.53 -47.86 -55.57
C MET A 1 21.54 -47.62 -54.07
N TYR A 2 20.36 -47.66 -53.43
CA TYR A 2 20.04 -47.53 -51.99
C TYR A 2 20.36 -46.17 -51.34
N ASN A 3 19.43 -45.29 -50.95
CA ASN A 3 18.05 -45.30 -50.42
C ASN A 3 17.89 -45.52 -48.90
N HIS A 4 17.38 -44.45 -48.24
CA HIS A 4 16.73 -44.24 -46.94
C HIS A 4 17.32 -44.89 -45.65
N ILE A 5 17.41 -44.16 -44.53
CA ILE A 5 16.33 -44.01 -43.55
C ILE A 5 16.37 -42.65 -42.83
N LYS A 6 15.17 -42.07 -42.65
CA LYS A 6 14.85 -40.91 -41.81
C LYS A 6 14.91 -41.28 -40.32
N TYR A 7 15.38 -40.38 -39.47
CA TYR A 7 14.81 -40.21 -38.13
C TYR A 7 14.58 -38.72 -37.85
N ILE A 8 13.31 -38.42 -37.60
CA ILE A 8 12.79 -37.17 -37.05
C ILE A 8 12.87 -37.32 -35.53
N SER A 9 13.48 -36.37 -34.85
CA SER A 9 13.19 -36.10 -33.44
C SER A 9 13.02 -34.59 -33.27
N LEU A 10 11.76 -34.20 -33.32
CA LEU A 10 11.18 -32.99 -32.77
C LEU A 10 11.52 -32.94 -31.26
N LEU A 11 12.08 -31.83 -30.75
CA LEU A 11 11.79 -31.31 -29.41
C LEU A 11 12.60 -30.03 -29.14
N GLY A 12 11.94 -29.01 -28.60
CA GLY A 12 12.59 -27.93 -27.85
C GLY A 12 12.65 -26.57 -28.53
N LEU A 13 11.48 -25.96 -28.78
CA LEU A 13 11.40 -24.50 -28.89
C LEU A 13 11.92 -23.90 -27.57
N ILE A 14 13.09 -23.26 -27.64
CA ILE A 14 13.60 -22.42 -26.56
C ILE A 14 12.74 -21.16 -26.55
N THR A 15 11.79 -21.11 -25.61
CA THR A 15 11.10 -19.89 -25.23
C THR A 15 12.11 -18.92 -24.64
N THR A 16 12.40 -17.84 -25.36
CA THR A 16 13.11 -16.68 -24.84
C THR A 16 12.22 -15.99 -23.80
N THR A 17 12.51 -16.20 -22.52
CA THR A 17 12.04 -15.36 -21.42
C THR A 17 12.70 -13.99 -21.54
N ILE A 18 11.90 -12.95 -21.80
CA ILE A 18 12.34 -11.56 -21.69
C ILE A 18 12.36 -11.24 -20.19
N PHE A 19 13.54 -11.28 -19.59
CA PHE A 19 13.80 -10.64 -18.30
C PHE A 19 13.84 -9.12 -18.52
N LEU A 20 12.88 -8.39 -17.96
CA LEU A 20 13.05 -6.96 -17.70
C LEU A 20 13.91 -6.84 -16.45
N SER A 21 15.22 -6.93 -16.64
CA SER A 21 16.21 -6.50 -15.64
C SER A 21 16.15 -4.98 -15.52
N ALA A 22 15.75 -4.47 -14.36
CA ALA A 22 16.08 -3.10 -13.97
C ALA A 22 17.58 -3.03 -13.62
N CYS A 23 18.39 -2.76 -14.62
CA CYS A 23 19.78 -2.25 -14.54
C CYS A 23 19.80 -1.01 -15.44
N GLY A 24 20.37 0.14 -15.11
CA GLY A 24 21.18 0.60 -13.99
C GLY A 24 21.63 2.03 -14.34
N GLY A 25 22.22 2.75 -13.40
CA GLY A 25 22.83 4.05 -13.68
C GLY A 25 23.76 4.47 -12.55
N SER A 26 25.03 4.12 -12.68
CA SER A 26 26.12 4.57 -11.80
C SER A 26 26.80 5.81 -12.40
N SER A 27 26.76 6.91 -11.64
CA SER A 27 27.68 8.06 -11.52
C SER A 27 28.34 8.69 -12.77
N THR A 28 27.96 9.94 -13.10
CA THR A 28 28.70 11.21 -12.81
C THR A 28 28.23 12.29 -13.79
N ASN A 29 27.45 13.28 -13.32
CA ASN A 29 27.63 14.71 -13.61
C ASN A 29 26.53 15.51 -12.91
N SER A 30 26.96 16.56 -12.23
CA SER A 30 26.15 17.56 -11.56
C SER A 30 25.51 18.50 -12.58
N ASP A 31 24.35 18.11 -13.09
CA ASP A 31 23.38 19.04 -13.65
C ASP A 31 22.05 18.75 -12.96
N SER A 32 21.64 19.65 -12.07
CA SER A 32 20.32 19.60 -11.44
C SER A 32 19.26 19.99 -12.49
N SER A 33 19.00 19.08 -13.42
CA SER A 33 17.78 19.12 -14.21
C SER A 33 16.65 18.81 -13.25
N TYR A 34 15.88 19.84 -12.86
CA TYR A 34 14.58 19.64 -12.26
C TYR A 34 13.74 18.83 -13.27
N THR A 35 13.66 17.52 -13.06
CA THR A 35 12.71 16.66 -13.74
C THR A 35 11.36 16.95 -13.10
N PRO A 36 10.37 17.49 -13.84
CA PRO A 36 9.04 17.65 -13.30
C PRO A 36 8.54 16.28 -12.80
N PRO A 37 7.85 16.24 -11.65
CA PRO A 37 7.39 14.99 -11.06
C PRO A 37 6.57 14.21 -12.09
N LYS A 38 6.98 12.94 -12.30
CA LYS A 38 6.28 12.04 -13.21
C LYS A 38 4.87 11.86 -12.68
N VAL A 39 3.85 12.32 -13.42
CA VAL A 39 2.44 12.03 -13.09
C VAL A 39 2.33 10.53 -12.86
N MET A 40 1.98 10.12 -11.64
CA MET A 40 1.98 8.70 -11.26
C MET A 40 0.61 8.05 -11.51
N SER A 41 -0.46 8.83 -11.36
CA SER A 41 -1.81 8.40 -11.68
C SER A 41 -2.76 9.60 -11.83
N GLU A 42 -3.88 9.37 -12.51
CA GLU A 42 -4.95 10.35 -12.71
C GLU A 42 -6.28 9.80 -12.19
N VAL A 43 -7.16 10.71 -11.74
CA VAL A 43 -8.56 10.42 -11.37
C VAL A 43 -9.50 11.34 -12.14
N LYS A 44 -10.59 10.77 -12.65
CA LYS A 44 -11.74 11.47 -13.23
C LYS A 44 -13.00 11.05 -12.48
N THR A 45 -13.81 12.03 -12.11
CA THR A 45 -15.05 11.78 -11.34
C THR A 45 -16.22 12.58 -11.91
N ASN A 46 -17.38 11.92 -11.93
CA ASN A 46 -18.69 12.54 -12.09
C ASN A 46 -19.63 11.90 -11.07
N LEU A 47 -19.25 12.01 -9.79
CA LEU A 47 -20.07 11.56 -8.69
C LEU A 47 -21.14 12.61 -8.37
N LYS A 48 -22.31 12.12 -7.96
CA LYS A 48 -23.41 12.91 -7.44
C LYS A 48 -23.86 12.27 -6.14
N PHE A 49 -23.95 13.07 -5.08
CA PHE A 49 -24.75 12.70 -3.93
C PHE A 49 -26.19 13.10 -4.24
N LEU A 50 -27.15 12.17 -4.19
CA LEU A 50 -28.53 12.50 -4.55
C LEU A 50 -29.16 13.59 -3.65
N ASN A 51 -28.55 13.91 -2.50
CA ASN A 51 -28.97 14.98 -1.57
C ASN A 51 -28.01 16.18 -1.49
N THR A 52 -26.92 16.22 -2.28
CA THR A 52 -25.93 17.32 -2.29
C THR A 52 -25.27 17.43 -3.67
N SER A 53 -25.30 18.62 -4.27
CA SER A 53 -24.60 18.86 -5.54
C SER A 53 -23.08 18.87 -5.32
N LEU A 54 -22.37 17.99 -6.04
CA LEU A 54 -20.91 18.07 -6.14
C LEU A 54 -20.49 18.94 -7.33
N PRO A 55 -19.38 19.69 -7.23
CA PRO A 55 -18.77 20.30 -8.40
C PRO A 55 -18.29 19.22 -9.38
N SER A 56 -18.32 19.57 -10.66
CA SER A 56 -17.87 18.71 -11.75
C SER A 56 -16.34 18.74 -11.86
N ALA A 57 -15.77 17.57 -12.12
CA ALA A 57 -14.41 17.28 -12.59
C ALA A 57 -13.29 18.26 -12.19
N GLN A 58 -12.41 17.83 -11.29
CA GLN A 58 -11.06 18.39 -11.19
C GLN A 58 -10.04 17.29 -11.52
N SER A 59 -9.23 17.51 -12.55
CA SER A 59 -7.97 16.79 -12.74
C SER A 59 -7.00 17.31 -11.70
N THR A 60 -6.70 16.50 -10.70
CA THR A 60 -5.71 16.83 -9.67
C THR A 60 -4.36 16.31 -10.16
N ASN A 61 -3.59 17.20 -10.81
CA ASN A 61 -2.14 17.04 -10.91
C ASN A 61 -1.57 17.27 -9.52
N VAL A 62 -1.23 16.20 -8.81
CA VAL A 62 -0.53 16.26 -7.53
C VAL A 62 0.64 15.30 -7.60
N ASP A 63 1.73 15.66 -6.92
CA ASP A 63 2.94 14.84 -6.77
C ASP A 63 2.68 13.50 -6.05
N THR A 64 1.47 13.31 -5.51
CA THR A 64 0.98 12.08 -4.87
C THR A 64 -0.09 11.39 -5.73
N PRO A 65 -0.02 10.07 -5.94
CA PRO A 65 -0.97 9.35 -6.78
C PRO A 65 -2.39 9.47 -6.22
N VAL A 66 -3.28 10.02 -7.04
CA VAL A 66 -4.70 10.22 -6.70
C VAL A 66 -5.52 8.96 -6.95
N TYR A 67 -5.05 8.06 -7.81
CA TYR A 67 -5.52 6.69 -7.91
C TYR A 67 -4.44 5.72 -7.41
N ARG A 68 -4.80 4.82 -6.50
CA ARG A 68 -3.91 3.83 -5.91
C ARG A 68 -4.54 2.43 -6.05
N TYR A 69 -3.71 1.49 -6.50
CA TYR A 69 -3.99 0.08 -6.55
C TYR A 69 -3.12 -0.63 -5.53
N THR A 70 -3.72 -1.37 -4.60
CA THR A 70 -2.99 -2.12 -3.58
C THR A 70 -3.28 -3.61 -3.68
N GLN A 71 -2.24 -4.44 -3.71
CA GLN A 71 -2.30 -5.87 -3.41
C GLN A 71 -2.03 -6.07 -1.93
N ILE A 72 -2.93 -6.73 -1.22
CA ILE A 72 -2.86 -6.98 0.21
C ILE A 72 -2.70 -8.48 0.41
N PHE A 73 -1.66 -8.89 1.12
CA PHE A 73 -1.43 -10.28 1.49
C PHE A 73 -1.57 -10.41 2.99
N ASN A 74 -2.67 -11.01 3.45
CA ASN A 74 -2.94 -11.26 4.87
C ASN A 74 -2.52 -12.68 5.23
N LYS A 75 -1.72 -12.84 6.29
CA LYS A 75 -1.28 -14.15 6.78
C LYS A 75 -2.41 -14.77 7.61
N GLU A 76 -2.98 -15.85 7.12
CA GLU A 76 -4.00 -16.67 7.77
C GLU A 76 -3.49 -18.12 7.84
N ASN A 77 -3.34 -18.68 9.05
CA ASN A 77 -2.86 -20.06 9.26
C ASN A 77 -1.56 -20.38 8.50
N ASP A 78 -0.56 -19.50 8.60
CA ASP A 78 0.73 -19.59 7.90
C ASP A 78 0.68 -19.54 6.36
N GLN A 79 -0.46 -19.15 5.79
CA GLN A 79 -0.61 -18.92 4.36
C GLN A 79 -1.08 -17.50 4.08
N PHE A 80 -0.61 -16.90 2.99
CA PHE A 80 -1.06 -15.57 2.59
C PHE A 80 -2.32 -15.66 1.73
N LYS A 81 -3.42 -15.08 2.21
CA LYS A 81 -4.61 -14.78 1.42
C LYS A 81 -4.46 -13.42 0.76
N ILE A 82 -4.63 -13.37 -0.56
CA ILE A 82 -4.57 -12.13 -1.33
C ILE A 82 -5.95 -11.46 -1.39
N SER A 83 -5.95 -10.14 -1.22
CA SER A 83 -7.07 -9.25 -1.54
C SER A 83 -6.53 -7.98 -2.19
N TYR A 84 -7.43 -7.10 -2.63
CA TYR A 84 -7.09 -5.91 -3.38
C TYR A 84 -7.88 -4.70 -2.90
N ARG A 85 -7.25 -3.52 -2.95
CA ARG A 85 -7.88 -2.24 -2.64
C ARG A 85 -7.64 -1.26 -3.78
N LEU A 86 -8.71 -0.62 -4.25
CA LEU A 86 -8.66 0.51 -5.16
C LEU A 86 -9.02 1.78 -4.38
N GLU A 87 -8.17 2.80 -4.44
CA GLU A 87 -8.41 4.07 -3.74
C GLU A 87 -8.40 5.22 -4.74
N PHE A 88 -9.41 6.08 -4.66
CA PHE A 88 -9.56 7.26 -5.51
C PHE A 88 -9.72 8.51 -4.64
N ASP A 89 -8.71 9.38 -4.67
CA ASP A 89 -8.70 10.65 -3.97
C ASP A 89 -9.18 11.77 -4.92
N PHE A 90 -10.12 12.58 -4.48
CA PHE A 90 -10.63 13.72 -5.24
C PHE A 90 -11.03 14.87 -4.30
N ASN A 91 -10.67 16.10 -4.70
CA ASN A 91 -11.06 17.29 -3.96
C ASN A 91 -12.49 17.70 -4.33
N ILE A 92 -13.28 18.09 -3.33
CA ILE A 92 -14.58 18.72 -3.53
C ILE A 92 -14.45 20.25 -3.51
N ASP A 93 -13.58 20.76 -2.65
CA ASP A 93 -13.23 22.16 -2.57
C ASP A 93 -11.77 22.31 -2.09
N THR A 94 -11.35 23.54 -1.77
CA THR A 94 -9.97 23.82 -1.34
C THR A 94 -9.59 23.12 -0.03
N ASN A 95 -10.58 22.87 0.83
CA ASN A 95 -10.43 22.43 2.22
C ASN A 95 -10.95 20.99 2.45
N THR A 96 -11.53 20.35 1.44
CA THR A 96 -12.17 19.03 1.56
C THR A 96 -11.66 18.05 0.51
N LEU A 97 -11.09 16.94 0.98
CA LEU A 97 -10.71 15.80 0.14
C LEU A 97 -11.58 14.60 0.48
N TYR A 98 -12.04 13.89 -0.53
CA TYR A 98 -12.69 12.60 -0.37
C TYR A 98 -11.79 11.49 -0.89
N ARG A 99 -11.83 10.36 -0.22
CA ARG A 99 -11.23 9.10 -0.65
C ARG A 99 -12.33 8.06 -0.79
N LEU A 100 -12.44 7.48 -1.97
CA LEU A 100 -13.27 6.31 -2.21
C LEU A 100 -12.38 5.07 -2.20
N GLU A 101 -12.60 4.15 -1.27
CA GLU A 101 -11.90 2.86 -1.19
C GLU A 101 -12.86 1.75 -1.61
N ALA A 102 -12.44 0.88 -2.52
CA ALA A 102 -13.18 -0.30 -2.92
C ALA A 102 -12.31 -1.54 -2.70
N HIS A 103 -12.82 -2.47 -1.89
CA HIS A 103 -12.10 -3.68 -1.49
C HIS A 103 -12.64 -4.92 -2.19
N TYR A 104 -11.74 -5.79 -2.62
CA TYR A 104 -12.02 -6.93 -3.45
C TYR A 104 -11.23 -8.16 -3.00
N ASP A 105 -11.86 -9.34 -2.98
CA ASP A 105 -11.13 -10.62 -2.86
C ASP A 105 -10.48 -11.01 -4.19
N GLN A 106 -11.10 -10.61 -5.31
CA GLN A 106 -10.61 -10.83 -6.67
C GLN A 106 -10.95 -9.58 -7.50
N LEU A 107 -10.13 -9.17 -8.47
CA LEU A 107 -10.39 -7.94 -9.25
C LEU A 107 -11.25 -8.14 -10.50
N VAL A 108 -11.19 -9.32 -11.12
CA VAL A 108 -11.79 -9.55 -12.44
C VAL A 108 -13.22 -10.01 -12.27
N ASN A 109 -14.17 -9.26 -12.86
CA ASN A 109 -15.61 -9.57 -12.87
C ASN A 109 -16.25 -9.71 -11.49
N SER A 110 -15.66 -9.10 -10.47
CA SER A 110 -16.14 -9.15 -9.09
C SER A 110 -16.86 -7.85 -8.70
N ILE A 111 -17.75 -7.97 -7.73
CA ILE A 111 -18.30 -6.85 -6.98
C ILE A 111 -17.40 -6.67 -5.76
N PRO A 112 -17.06 -5.43 -5.35
CA PRO A 112 -16.30 -5.22 -4.14
C PRO A 112 -17.10 -5.70 -2.93
N TYR A 113 -16.44 -6.39 -2.00
CA TYR A 113 -17.06 -6.83 -0.75
C TYR A 113 -17.28 -5.65 0.21
N SER A 114 -16.56 -4.54 0.01
CA SER A 114 -16.76 -3.30 0.75
C SER A 114 -16.41 -2.07 -0.08
N ILE A 115 -17.19 -1.01 0.09
CA ILE A 115 -16.85 0.34 -0.40
C ILE A 115 -16.93 1.30 0.77
N LYS A 116 -15.92 2.16 0.89
CA LYS A 116 -15.85 3.25 1.86
C LYS A 116 -15.70 4.57 1.14
N LEU A 117 -16.39 5.58 1.65
CA LEU A 117 -16.20 6.96 1.26
C LEU A 117 -15.81 7.76 2.51
N ILE A 118 -14.57 8.21 2.53
CA ILE A 118 -13.94 8.89 3.66
C ILE A 118 -13.77 10.36 3.29
N GLU A 119 -14.24 11.25 4.16
CA GLU A 119 -14.04 12.69 4.06
C GLU A 119 -12.89 13.13 4.97
N PHE A 120 -11.95 13.89 4.40
CA PHE A 120 -10.84 14.53 5.09
C PHE A 120 -10.97 16.04 5.00
N LYS A 121 -10.71 16.71 6.11
CA LYS A 121 -10.43 18.16 6.14
C LYS A 121 -8.96 18.38 5.78
N LYS A 122 -8.72 19.37 4.93
CA LYS A 122 -7.37 19.78 4.51
C LYS A 122 -6.97 21.04 5.27
N ASN A 123 -5.79 21.03 5.85
CA ASN A 123 -5.11 22.20 6.36
C ASN A 123 -3.70 22.27 5.74
N GLY A 124 -3.59 22.94 4.59
CA GLY A 124 -2.39 22.85 3.76
C GLY A 124 -2.18 21.43 3.21
N GLN A 125 -1.06 20.80 3.55
CA GLN A 125 -0.75 19.40 3.20
C GLN A 125 -1.26 18.39 4.22
N GLU A 126 -1.73 18.84 5.38
CA GLU A 126 -2.24 17.97 6.43
C GLU A 126 -3.68 17.54 6.12
N LEU A 127 -3.96 16.25 6.27
CA LEU A 127 -5.29 15.66 6.15
C LEU A 127 -5.76 15.19 7.52
N THR A 128 -6.90 15.69 7.96
CA THR A 128 -7.56 15.24 9.19
C THR A 128 -8.83 14.49 8.83
N TYR A 129 -8.97 13.26 9.33
CA TYR A 129 -10.20 12.49 9.19
C TYR A 129 -11.40 13.29 9.72
N ASN A 130 -12.51 13.31 8.97
CA ASN A 130 -13.74 13.97 9.40
C ASN A 130 -14.89 12.97 9.59
N LYS A 131 -15.21 12.17 8.58
CA LYS A 131 -16.29 11.17 8.62
C LYS A 131 -16.15 10.12 7.53
N GLU A 132 -16.85 9.01 7.70
CA GLU A 132 -16.86 7.88 6.78
C GLU A 132 -18.29 7.34 6.58
N PHE A 133 -18.58 6.94 5.35
CA PHE A 133 -19.75 6.15 4.99
C PHE A 133 -19.30 4.89 4.26
N TYR A 134 -19.97 3.77 4.47
CA TYR A 134 -19.58 2.50 3.91
C TYR A 134 -20.75 1.60 3.51
N CYS A 135 -20.45 0.60 2.69
CA CYS A 135 -21.25 -0.60 2.49
C CYS A 135 -20.32 -1.81 2.68
N SER A 136 -20.88 -2.93 3.09
CA SER A 136 -20.16 -4.21 3.22
C SER A 136 -21.13 -5.37 3.06
N GLU A 137 -20.63 -6.59 2.85
CA GLU A 137 -21.49 -7.78 2.76
C GLU A 137 -22.34 -8.00 4.01
N GLU A 138 -21.79 -7.73 5.20
CA GLU A 138 -22.47 -7.93 6.49
C GLU A 138 -23.39 -6.75 6.84
N ASP A 139 -22.92 -5.51 6.62
CA ASP A 139 -23.66 -4.28 6.88
C ASP A 139 -23.96 -3.55 5.57
N ASN A 140 -25.23 -3.63 5.12
CA ASN A 140 -25.73 -3.01 3.88
C ASN A 140 -24.91 -3.42 2.64
N PRO A 141 -25.26 -4.55 1.99
CA PRO A 141 -24.53 -5.07 0.83
C PRO A 141 -24.25 -4.03 -0.26
N CYS A 142 -23.01 -4.01 -0.74
CA CYS A 142 -22.58 -3.16 -1.84
C CYS A 142 -23.25 -3.59 -3.16
N THR A 143 -24.39 -2.99 -3.47
CA THR A 143 -25.21 -3.29 -4.65
C THR A 143 -25.18 -2.15 -5.67
N ASN A 144 -25.62 -2.43 -6.91
CA ASN A 144 -25.74 -1.42 -7.97
C ASN A 144 -24.42 -0.76 -8.40
N ILE A 145 -23.34 -1.56 -8.44
CA ILE A 145 -22.02 -1.14 -8.89
C ILE A 145 -21.69 -1.90 -10.17
N ILE A 146 -21.18 -1.20 -11.18
CA ILE A 146 -20.63 -1.78 -12.40
C ILE A 146 -19.13 -1.45 -12.45
N ASN A 147 -18.30 -2.50 -12.50
CA ASN A 147 -16.85 -2.38 -12.49
C ASN A 147 -16.26 -2.64 -13.87
N SER A 148 -15.26 -1.86 -14.25
CA SER A 148 -14.41 -2.10 -15.42
C SER A 148 -12.97 -1.87 -15.02
N ILE A 149 -12.27 -2.96 -14.65
CA ILE A 149 -10.88 -2.93 -14.20
C ILE A 149 -10.02 -3.64 -15.24
N ASN A 150 -9.04 -2.92 -15.78
CA ASN A 150 -8.06 -3.45 -16.72
C ASN A 150 -6.65 -3.30 -16.15
N MET A 151 -6.17 -4.36 -15.52
CA MET A 151 -4.85 -4.42 -14.92
C MET A 151 -3.71 -4.43 -15.94
N ARG A 152 -3.97 -4.70 -17.23
CA ARG A 152 -2.94 -4.58 -18.27
C ARG A 152 -2.68 -3.13 -18.67
N THR A 153 -3.67 -2.26 -18.50
CA THR A 153 -3.55 -0.83 -18.85
C THR A 153 -3.46 0.06 -17.61
N GLY A 154 -3.62 -0.50 -16.40
CA GLY A 154 -3.67 0.27 -15.17
C GLY A 154 -4.93 1.13 -15.04
N GLN A 155 -5.99 0.80 -15.77
CA GLN A 155 -7.25 1.56 -15.75
C GLN A 155 -8.28 0.88 -14.85
N ALA A 156 -8.98 1.66 -14.04
CA ALA A 156 -10.13 1.20 -13.28
C ALA A 156 -11.27 2.19 -13.37
N LYS A 157 -12.49 1.70 -13.55
CA LYS A 157 -13.71 2.51 -13.54
C LYS A 157 -14.78 1.84 -12.70
N LEU A 158 -15.31 2.59 -11.74
CA LEU A 158 -16.44 2.19 -10.91
C LEU A 158 -17.63 3.09 -11.25
N LYS A 159 -18.75 2.48 -11.66
CA LYS A 159 -20.00 3.19 -11.94
C LYS A 159 -21.03 2.82 -10.90
N PHE A 160 -21.62 3.84 -10.28
CA PHE A 160 -22.61 3.71 -9.22
C PHE A 160 -24.00 4.06 -9.75
N ASN A 161 -24.95 3.15 -9.56
CA ASN A 161 -26.35 3.35 -9.90
C ASN A 161 -27.18 3.46 -8.61
N ASN A 162 -27.04 4.58 -7.91
CA ASN A 162 -27.68 4.86 -6.62
C ASN A 162 -27.23 3.89 -5.51
N LEU A 163 -25.92 3.71 -5.37
CA LEU A 163 -25.33 2.96 -4.27
C LEU A 163 -25.61 3.67 -2.95
N LEU A 164 -26.27 2.99 -2.01
CA LEU A 164 -26.50 3.48 -0.66
C LEU A 164 -25.28 3.16 0.21
N LEU A 165 -24.75 4.16 0.91
CA LEU A 165 -23.74 3.99 1.95
C LEU A 165 -24.32 4.43 3.30
N THR A 166 -23.96 3.70 4.34
CA THR A 166 -24.36 3.94 5.73
C THR A 166 -23.20 4.55 6.52
N LYS A 167 -23.52 5.43 7.45
CA LYS A 167 -22.57 6.12 8.30
C LYS A 167 -21.78 5.12 9.18
N SER A 168 -20.47 5.30 9.29
CA SER A 168 -19.65 4.56 10.26
C SER A 168 -19.97 5.00 11.70
N SER A 169 -19.96 4.05 12.64
CA SER A 169 -20.30 4.26 14.05
C SER A 169 -19.43 5.32 14.75
N TRP A 170 -18.24 5.61 14.22
CA TRP A 170 -17.28 6.58 14.78
C TRP A 170 -17.30 7.95 14.09
N SER A 171 -18.28 8.23 13.24
CA SER A 171 -18.36 9.54 12.57
C SER A 171 -19.34 10.48 13.26
N ASP A 172 -19.02 11.77 13.29
CA ASP A 172 -19.91 12.82 13.79
C ASP A 172 -20.81 13.38 12.67
N GLY A 173 -22.05 13.76 13.01
CA GLY A 173 -22.99 14.41 12.08
C GLY A 173 -24.38 13.81 12.04
N GLN A 174 -25.34 14.57 11.50
CA GLN A 174 -26.77 14.22 11.47
C GLN A 174 -27.18 13.26 10.32
N LEU A 175 -26.36 13.17 9.26
CA LEU A 175 -26.66 12.34 8.10
C LEU A 175 -26.21 10.90 8.35
N ASN A 176 -27.16 9.97 8.42
CA ASN A 176 -26.88 8.55 8.66
C ASN A 176 -26.62 7.76 7.38
N THR A 177 -26.99 8.31 6.23
CA THR A 177 -26.80 7.66 4.93
C THR A 177 -26.49 8.67 3.84
N ILE A 178 -25.82 8.19 2.79
CA ILE A 178 -25.62 8.92 1.54
C ILE A 178 -25.89 8.00 0.36
N THR A 179 -26.30 8.55 -0.78
CA THR A 179 -26.50 7.78 -2.01
C THR A 179 -25.58 8.30 -3.11
N LEU A 180 -24.72 7.42 -3.61
CA LEU A 180 -23.77 7.67 -4.69
C LEU A 180 -24.37 7.30 -6.05
N ALA A 181 -24.32 8.24 -6.99
CA ALA A 181 -24.62 8.00 -8.39
C ALA A 181 -23.51 8.56 -9.28
N GLY A 182 -23.29 7.95 -10.45
CA GLY A 182 -22.31 8.42 -11.43
C GLY A 182 -21.12 7.49 -11.55
N TYR A 183 -19.90 8.03 -11.66
CA TYR A 183 -18.69 7.20 -11.79
C TYR A 183 -17.43 7.86 -11.23
N VAL A 184 -16.47 7.00 -10.88
CA VAL A 184 -15.06 7.35 -10.72
C VAL A 184 -14.22 6.50 -11.68
N GLU A 185 -13.16 7.09 -12.21
CA GLU A 185 -12.23 6.44 -13.13
C GLU A 185 -10.80 6.83 -12.75
N GLY A 186 -9.92 5.86 -12.64
CA GLY A 186 -8.51 6.02 -12.33
C GLY A 186 -7.65 5.41 -13.42
N THR A 187 -6.51 6.03 -13.70
CA THR A 187 -5.49 5.50 -14.62
C THR A 187 -4.12 5.59 -13.97
N LEU A 188 -3.42 4.47 -13.85
CA LEU A 188 -2.00 4.45 -13.48
C LEU A 188 -1.15 4.74 -14.72
N THR A 189 -0.07 5.47 -14.52
CA THR A 189 0.92 5.72 -15.59
C THR A 189 1.63 4.44 -16.02
N GLU A 190 1.75 3.47 -15.10
CA GLU A 190 2.32 2.16 -15.36
C GLU A 190 1.35 1.07 -14.92
N ALA A 191 1.17 0.07 -15.77
CA ALA A 191 0.29 -1.06 -15.50
C ALA A 191 0.78 -1.82 -14.25
N PRO A 192 -0.10 -2.14 -13.29
CA PRO A 192 0.25 -2.83 -12.05
C PRO A 192 0.89 -4.20 -12.32
N THR A 193 1.90 -4.55 -11.53
CA THR A 193 2.57 -5.85 -11.60
C THR A 193 2.00 -6.79 -10.56
N ASN A 194 1.77 -8.06 -10.93
CA ASN A 194 1.41 -9.08 -9.97
C ASN A 194 2.61 -9.36 -9.05
N VAL A 195 2.40 -9.20 -7.75
CA VAL A 195 3.43 -9.47 -6.74
C VAL A 195 3.51 -10.97 -6.53
N GLN A 196 4.73 -11.50 -6.48
CA GLN A 196 5.00 -12.91 -6.15
C GLN A 196 5.75 -12.94 -4.82
N LEU A 197 5.17 -13.60 -3.82
CA LEU A 197 5.81 -13.74 -2.52
C LEU A 197 6.86 -14.86 -2.55
N THR A 198 7.99 -14.62 -1.92
CA THR A 198 9.03 -15.62 -1.67
C THR A 198 8.70 -16.42 -0.41
N THR A 199 9.34 -17.58 -0.25
CA THR A 199 9.24 -18.36 0.99
C THR A 199 9.97 -17.62 2.11
N SER A 200 9.30 -17.51 3.26
CA SER A 200 9.85 -16.88 4.46
C SER A 200 11.19 -17.53 4.87
N GLN A 201 12.18 -16.70 5.15
CA GLN A 201 13.46 -17.02 5.73
C GLN A 201 13.48 -16.56 7.18
N ASN A 202 14.35 -17.17 7.98
CA ASN A 202 14.53 -16.75 9.36
C ASN A 202 15.32 -15.45 9.37
N HIS A 203 14.69 -14.41 9.91
CA HIS A 203 15.28 -13.11 10.11
C HIS A 203 15.42 -12.83 11.61
N GLU A 204 16.36 -11.95 11.96
CA GLU A 204 16.53 -11.50 13.33
C GLU A 204 16.77 -9.99 13.30
N LEU A 205 15.88 -9.26 13.96
CA LEU A 205 16.01 -7.83 14.17
C LEU A 205 16.28 -7.57 15.65
N LYS A 206 17.29 -6.77 15.95
CA LYS A 206 17.74 -6.46 17.31
C LYS A 206 17.70 -4.98 17.57
N TRP A 207 17.29 -4.61 18.77
CA TRP A 207 17.38 -3.26 19.28
C TRP A 207 18.39 -3.16 20.42
N SER A 208 19.16 -2.06 20.44
CA SER A 208 20.08 -1.73 21.53
C SER A 208 20.14 -0.23 21.84
N THR A 209 20.55 0.14 23.05
CA THR A 209 20.82 1.54 23.43
C THR A 209 22.17 2.06 22.94
N ASN A 210 23.08 1.16 22.57
CA ASN A 210 24.39 1.47 22.01
C ASN A 210 24.68 0.56 20.80
N PRO A 211 25.16 1.09 19.66
CA PRO A 211 25.44 0.29 18.46
C PRO A 211 26.48 -0.83 18.69
N SER A 212 27.31 -0.74 19.74
CA SER A 212 28.31 -1.76 20.07
C SER A 212 27.99 -2.60 21.31
N SER A 213 26.78 -2.51 21.90
CA SER A 213 26.45 -3.31 23.08
C SER A 213 26.15 -4.77 22.73
N GLN A 214 26.59 -5.68 23.59
CA GLN A 214 26.14 -7.08 23.56
C GLN A 214 24.73 -7.25 24.14
N GLU A 215 24.26 -6.27 24.91
CA GLU A 215 22.88 -6.21 25.40
C GLU A 215 21.99 -5.68 24.28
N SER A 216 21.21 -6.58 23.69
CA SER A 216 20.22 -6.28 22.66
C SER A 216 18.98 -7.13 22.88
N PHE A 217 17.81 -6.60 22.55
CA PHE A 217 16.56 -7.33 22.62
C PHE A 217 16.06 -7.63 21.21
N SER A 218 15.59 -8.86 20.99
CA SER A 218 15.01 -9.26 19.72
C SER A 218 13.66 -8.55 19.51
N VAL A 219 13.49 -8.05 18.30
CA VAL A 219 12.27 -7.45 17.76
C VAL A 219 11.61 -8.49 16.88
N ILE A 220 10.27 -8.55 16.86
CA ILE A 220 9.56 -9.46 15.97
C ILE A 220 9.88 -9.12 14.51
N SER A 221 10.18 -10.14 13.72
CA SER A 221 10.54 -10.01 12.30
C SER A 221 9.48 -10.59 11.37
N ASP A 222 8.43 -11.19 11.92
CA ASP A 222 7.35 -11.83 11.17
C ASP A 222 6.27 -10.83 10.75
N TYR A 223 5.72 -11.07 9.57
CA TYR A 223 4.65 -10.26 9.01
C TYR A 223 3.29 -10.95 9.13
N HIS A 224 2.27 -10.21 9.55
CA HIS A 224 0.87 -10.63 9.40
C HIS A 224 0.20 -10.05 8.16
N GLN A 225 0.70 -8.94 7.63
CA GLN A 225 0.14 -8.32 6.42
C GLN A 225 1.24 -7.64 5.59
N LEU A 226 1.12 -7.75 4.26
CA LEU A 226 1.98 -7.06 3.30
C LEU A 226 1.11 -6.30 2.31
N ASP A 227 1.32 -4.99 2.20
CA ASP A 227 0.62 -4.14 1.26
C ASP A 227 1.58 -3.66 0.18
N PHE A 228 1.23 -3.87 -1.09
CA PHE A 228 1.99 -3.39 -2.24
C PHE A 228 1.13 -2.43 -3.03
N THR A 229 1.43 -1.14 -2.93
CA THR A 229 0.65 -0.07 -3.55
C THR A 229 1.37 0.47 -4.78
N ASN A 230 0.69 0.37 -5.92
CA ASN A 230 1.22 0.68 -7.24
C ASN A 230 2.57 -0.03 -7.46
N HIS A 231 3.60 0.72 -7.86
CA HIS A 231 4.95 0.19 -8.15
C HIS A 231 6.02 0.69 -7.19
N ASN A 232 5.62 1.55 -6.26
CA ASN A 232 6.57 2.42 -5.57
C ASN A 232 6.39 2.43 -4.06
N GLU A 233 5.36 1.78 -3.52
CA GLU A 233 5.14 1.72 -2.09
C GLU A 233 4.90 0.27 -1.64
N ALA A 234 5.58 -0.12 -0.56
CA ALA A 234 5.33 -1.37 0.14
C ALA A 234 5.23 -1.10 1.64
N THR A 235 4.24 -1.69 2.31
CA THR A 235 4.09 -1.65 3.76
C THR A 235 4.13 -3.05 4.31
N LEU A 236 5.09 -3.31 5.19
CA LEU A 236 5.25 -4.61 5.85
C LEU A 236 4.75 -4.46 7.28
N HIS A 237 3.63 -5.11 7.62
CA HIS A 237 3.03 -5.03 8.95
C HIS A 237 3.54 -6.17 9.83
N LEU A 238 4.24 -5.80 10.90
CA LEU A 238 4.88 -6.69 11.86
C LEU A 238 3.91 -7.11 12.97
N GLY A 239 4.09 -8.31 13.49
CA GLY A 239 3.26 -8.83 14.60
C GLY A 239 2.18 -9.80 14.13
N ASP A 240 1.19 -10.06 14.98
CA ASP A 240 0.04 -10.94 14.74
C ASP A 240 -1.23 -10.18 14.30
N GLY A 241 -1.19 -8.84 14.28
CA GLY A 241 -2.32 -7.97 13.96
C GLY A 241 -3.19 -7.60 15.16
N SER A 242 -2.85 -8.03 16.39
CA SER A 242 -3.58 -7.68 17.60
C SER A 242 -2.95 -6.48 18.32
N PHE A 243 -3.80 -5.55 18.80
CA PHE A 243 -3.34 -4.31 19.44
C PHE A 243 -2.63 -4.55 20.79
N TRP A 244 -2.91 -5.68 21.43
CA TRP A 244 -2.37 -6.03 22.75
C TRP A 244 -1.02 -6.76 22.67
N GLU A 245 -0.65 -7.23 21.48
CA GLU A 245 0.63 -7.87 21.22
C GLU A 245 1.63 -6.90 20.59
N ALA A 246 2.80 -7.43 20.24
CA ALA A 246 3.81 -6.67 19.54
C ALA A 246 3.32 -6.35 18.13
N TRP A 247 3.26 -5.08 17.78
CA TRP A 247 2.82 -4.64 16.45
C TRP A 247 3.74 -3.57 15.90
N GLY A 248 3.83 -3.48 14.58
CA GLY A 248 4.64 -2.46 13.94
C GLY A 248 4.42 -2.42 12.44
N TYR A 249 5.12 -1.50 11.78
CA TYR A 249 5.15 -1.45 10.33
C TYR A 249 6.49 -0.92 9.82
N ILE A 250 6.83 -1.33 8.60
CA ILE A 250 7.88 -0.73 7.78
C ILE A 250 7.23 -0.20 6.51
N LEU A 251 7.37 1.11 6.27
CA LEU A 251 6.91 1.75 5.05
C LEU A 251 8.11 2.00 4.14
N ILE A 252 8.08 1.39 2.96
CA ILE A 252 9.06 1.55 1.89
C ILE A 252 8.44 2.42 0.80
N LYS A 253 9.17 3.44 0.35
CA LYS A 253 8.81 4.27 -0.80
C LYS A 253 9.99 4.35 -1.76
N ASN A 254 9.73 4.13 -3.05
CA ASN A 254 10.74 4.14 -4.12
C ASN A 254 11.99 3.31 -3.76
N ASN A 255 11.78 2.08 -3.25
CA ASN A 255 12.82 1.16 -2.77
C ASN A 255 13.69 1.68 -1.61
N GLN A 256 13.21 2.68 -0.86
CA GLN A 256 13.88 3.20 0.33
C GLN A 256 12.96 3.08 1.54
N VAL A 257 13.52 2.69 2.69
CA VAL A 257 12.77 2.68 3.96
C VAL A 257 12.47 4.13 4.33
N ASN A 258 11.19 4.48 4.25
CA ASN A 258 10.70 5.81 4.55
C ASN A 258 10.41 5.96 6.05
N SER A 259 9.73 4.96 6.64
CA SER A 259 9.46 4.95 8.08
C SER A 259 9.44 3.55 8.65
N PHE A 260 9.75 3.47 9.94
CA PHE A 260 9.61 2.27 10.77
C PHE A 260 8.91 2.69 12.06
N TYR A 261 8.01 1.84 12.52
CA TYR A 261 7.40 1.93 13.83
C TYR A 261 7.26 0.53 14.40
N TYR A 262 7.63 0.34 15.66
CA TYR A 262 7.41 -0.92 16.36
C TYR A 262 7.11 -0.68 17.82
N GLN A 263 6.07 -1.33 18.31
CA GLN A 263 5.68 -1.37 19.70
C GLN A 263 5.77 -2.82 20.17
N PRO A 264 6.70 -3.18 21.07
CA PRO A 264 6.76 -4.50 21.66
C PRO A 264 5.53 -4.76 22.54
N ALA A 265 5.18 -6.04 22.71
CA ALA A 265 4.16 -6.47 23.65
C ALA A 265 4.52 -5.97 25.06
N SER A 266 3.63 -5.21 25.69
CA SER A 266 3.85 -4.69 27.05
C SER A 266 2.79 -5.24 27.99
N SER A 267 3.23 -5.89 29.08
CA SER A 267 2.34 -6.38 30.14
C SER A 267 1.96 -5.31 31.18
N ALA A 268 2.55 -4.10 31.09
CA ALA A 268 2.56 -3.13 32.18
C ALA A 268 2.01 -1.72 31.83
N GLY A 269 1.31 -1.56 30.71
CA GLY A 269 0.65 -0.28 30.35
C GLY A 269 1.61 0.87 30.00
N LEU A 270 2.91 0.61 29.87
CA LEU A 270 3.90 1.56 29.38
C LEU A 270 4.06 1.37 27.86
N THR A 271 3.63 2.36 27.09
CA THR A 271 3.78 2.43 25.62
C THR A 271 5.22 2.77 25.25
N LEU A 272 6.09 1.78 25.38
CA LEU A 272 7.39 1.79 24.73
C LEU A 272 7.15 1.59 23.23
N PHE A 273 7.63 2.51 22.40
CA PHE A 273 7.72 2.27 20.97
C PHE A 273 9.07 2.74 20.44
N PHE A 274 9.43 2.23 19.27
CA PHE A 274 10.63 2.56 18.54
C PHE A 274 10.23 3.06 17.16
N SER A 275 10.80 4.16 16.71
CA SER A 275 10.44 4.70 15.41
C SER A 275 11.57 5.44 14.71
N CYS A 276 11.55 5.40 13.40
CA CYS A 276 12.26 6.36 12.57
C CYS A 276 11.28 6.90 11.52
N THR A 277 11.31 8.22 11.30
CA THR A 277 10.42 8.94 10.37
C THR A 277 11.21 10.00 9.62
N PRO A 278 10.77 10.42 8.42
CA PRO A 278 11.48 11.45 7.66
C PRO A 278 11.60 12.79 8.40
N GLN A 279 10.65 13.12 9.27
CA GLN A 279 10.53 14.44 9.91
C GLN A 279 11.33 14.55 11.22
N SER A 280 11.39 13.50 12.04
CA SER A 280 12.07 13.54 13.34
C SER A 280 13.45 12.87 13.31
N THR A 281 13.46 11.55 13.11
CA THR A 281 14.66 10.71 13.08
C THR A 281 14.62 9.86 11.83
N PRO A 282 15.27 10.29 10.72
CA PRO A 282 15.21 9.57 9.45
C PRO A 282 15.80 8.16 9.55
N CYS A 283 15.18 7.20 8.84
CA CYS A 283 15.59 5.79 8.78
C CYS A 283 16.88 5.57 7.97
N ARG A 284 18.00 6.17 8.41
CA ARG A 284 19.31 6.04 7.75
C ARG A 284 19.93 4.67 7.99
N ASN A 285 20.89 4.31 7.13
CA ASN A 285 21.58 3.01 7.15
C ASN A 285 20.64 1.81 7.06
N THR A 286 19.58 1.97 6.27
CA THR A 286 18.65 0.91 5.92
C THR A 286 18.82 0.55 4.45
N SER A 287 18.48 -0.68 4.09
CA SER A 287 18.34 -1.09 2.70
C SER A 287 17.12 -1.97 2.54
N TYR A 288 16.53 -1.94 1.34
CA TYR A 288 15.40 -2.78 0.97
C TYR A 288 15.71 -3.56 -0.30
N ASN A 289 15.45 -4.86 -0.28
CA ASN A 289 15.54 -5.74 -1.43
C ASN A 289 14.14 -6.15 -1.87
N SER A 290 13.70 -5.69 -3.04
CA SER A 290 12.35 -5.96 -3.57
C SER A 290 12.14 -7.40 -4.05
N ASN A 291 13.19 -8.22 -4.18
CA ASN A 291 13.05 -9.60 -4.65
C ASN A 291 12.58 -10.57 -3.55
N ASN A 292 13.02 -10.34 -2.31
CA ASN A 292 12.67 -11.14 -1.13
C ASN A 292 12.00 -10.30 -0.04
N TYR A 293 11.65 -9.05 -0.35
CA TYR A 293 11.02 -8.10 0.57
C TYR A 293 11.82 -7.90 1.87
N GLU A 294 13.13 -8.12 1.83
CA GLU A 294 13.99 -8.00 3.00
C GLU A 294 14.37 -6.54 3.25
N VAL A 295 14.25 -6.15 4.51
CA VAL A 295 14.71 -4.86 5.03
C VAL A 295 15.85 -5.12 5.99
N ILE A 296 17.00 -4.50 5.73
CA ILE A 296 18.20 -4.59 6.57
C ILE A 296 18.37 -3.27 7.31
N PHE A 297 18.63 -3.35 8.61
CA PHE A 297 18.96 -2.25 9.49
C PHE A 297 20.42 -2.40 9.93
N SER A 298 21.23 -1.36 9.73
CA SER A 298 22.67 -1.37 10.04
C SER A 298 23.02 -0.18 10.91
N ASN A 299 22.96 -0.36 12.23
CA ASN A 299 23.05 0.73 13.21
C ASN A 299 22.07 1.86 12.87
N THR A 300 20.83 1.49 12.52
CA THR A 300 19.78 2.44 12.18
C THR A 300 19.28 3.10 13.45
N LYS A 301 19.46 4.40 13.55
CA LYS A 301 19.00 5.20 14.68
C LYS A 301 17.47 5.22 14.74
N VAL A 302 16.91 4.97 15.92
CA VAL A 302 15.47 5.06 16.19
C VAL A 302 15.21 5.83 17.48
N ASP A 303 14.11 6.58 17.52
CA ASP A 303 13.62 7.23 18.72
C ASP A 303 12.74 6.28 19.52
N SER A 304 12.89 6.34 20.85
CA SER A 304 12.08 5.63 21.83
C SER A 304 11.48 6.61 22.83
N THR A 305 10.19 6.44 23.11
CA THR A 305 9.43 7.29 24.05
C THR A 305 9.96 7.32 25.47
N LEU A 306 10.56 6.22 25.92
CA LEU A 306 11.02 6.06 27.31
C LEU A 306 12.53 5.93 27.43
N LEU A 307 13.19 5.41 26.39
CA LEU A 307 14.61 5.06 26.43
C LEU A 307 15.47 6.05 25.62
N GLY A 308 14.86 7.07 25.01
CA GLY A 308 15.55 8.04 24.16
C GLY A 308 16.00 7.40 22.85
N ILE A 309 17.23 7.64 22.44
CA ILE A 309 17.76 7.13 21.16
C ILE A 309 18.26 5.70 21.35
N GLY A 310 17.86 4.80 20.44
CA GLY A 310 18.44 3.48 20.28
C GLY A 310 18.82 3.16 18.83
N TYR A 311 19.23 1.93 18.60
CA TYR A 311 19.76 1.46 17.32
C TYR A 311 19.18 0.11 16.96
N LEU A 312 18.78 -0.04 15.69
CA LEU A 312 18.37 -1.30 15.10
C LEU A 312 19.49 -1.92 14.28
N ASN A 313 19.66 -3.23 14.44
CA ASN A 313 20.60 -4.06 13.72
C ASN A 313 19.97 -5.40 13.32
N GLY A 314 20.25 -5.85 12.11
CA GLY A 314 19.75 -7.13 11.59
C GLY A 314 18.80 -6.94 10.42
N SER A 315 17.89 -7.90 10.20
CA SER A 315 16.92 -7.82 9.10
C SER A 315 15.56 -8.39 9.47
N THR A 316 14.59 -8.13 8.60
CA THR A 316 13.23 -8.68 8.59
C THR A 316 12.83 -8.83 7.12
N GLY A 317 12.12 -9.88 6.75
CA GLY A 317 11.83 -10.18 5.34
C GLY A 317 10.95 -11.42 5.15
N LEU A 318 10.59 -11.68 3.88
CA LEU A 318 10.06 -12.97 3.41
C LEU A 318 11.21 -13.83 2.90
#